data_AF-A0A1Y2MIC1-F1
#
_entry.id   AF-A0A1Y2MIC1-F1
#
_cell.length_a   1.000
_cell.length_b   1.000
_cell.length_c   1.000
_cell.angle_alpha   90.00
_cell.angle_beta   90.00
_cell.angle_gamma   90.00
#
_symmetry.space_group_name_H-M   'P 1'
#
loop_
_entity.id
_entity.type
_entity.pdbx_description
1 polymer ?
#
loop_
_entity_poly.entity_id
_entity_poly.type
_entity_poly.pdbx_seq_one_letter_code
_entity_poly.pdbx_strand_id
1 'polypeptide(L)' 'MVLATTLIGTEQRVRERLQTWRDTGVDIVRLYPAGDTLDEKITTLARAVEIAHAID' A
#
# COMPACT_ATOMS: atom_id res chain seq x y z
N MET A 1 -15.81 3.67 -9.39
CA MET A 1 -14.96 3.54 -8.18
C MET A 1 -15.05 2.10 -7.71
N VAL A 2 -13.99 1.29 -7.85
CA VAL A 2 -13.97 -0.08 -7.29
C VAL A 2 -13.74 0.07 -5.79
N LEU A 3 -14.74 -0.28 -4.99
CA LEU A 3 -14.69 -0.24 -3.54
C LEU A 3 -13.83 -1.42 -3.05
N ALA A 4 -12.61 -1.11 -2.62
CA ALA A 4 -11.69 -1.98 -1.88
C ALA A 4 -11.02 -3.13 -2.67
N THR A 5 -9.90 -2.84 -3.34
CA THR A 5 -8.84 -3.83 -3.55
C THR A 5 -7.88 -3.78 -2.36
N THR A 6 -7.98 -4.74 -1.44
CA THR A 6 -7.10 -4.82 -0.27
C THR A 6 -5.70 -5.27 -0.68
N LEU A 7 -4.67 -4.56 -0.21
CA LEU A 7 -3.27 -4.98 -0.35
C LEU A 7 -2.96 -6.02 0.75
N ILE A 8 -3.00 -7.30 0.38
CA ILE A 8 -2.69 -8.42 1.29
C ILE A 8 -1.61 -9.29 0.65
N GLY A 9 -0.55 -9.56 1.39
CA GLY A 9 0.54 -10.41 0.95
C GLY A 9 1.87 -9.97 1.53
N THR A 10 2.95 -10.52 0.99
CA THR A 10 4.31 -10.06 1.28
C THR A 10 4.54 -8.65 0.73
N GLU A 11 5.49 -7.91 1.30
CA GLU A 11 5.84 -6.56 0.83
C GLU A 11 6.22 -6.54 -0.66
N GLN A 12 6.93 -7.56 -1.15
CA GLN A 12 7.27 -7.69 -2.57
C GLN A 12 6.01 -7.70 -3.46
N ARG A 13 5.00 -8.49 -3.11
CA ARG A 13 3.75 -8.55 -3.88
C ARG A 13 2.96 -7.25 -3.80
N VAL A 14 3.00 -6.57 -2.64
CA VAL A 14 2.38 -5.26 -2.47
C VAL A 14 3.06 -4.23 -3.37
N ARG A 15 4.40 -4.21 -3.43
CA ARG A 15 5.16 -3.34 -4.33
C ARG A 15 4.83 -3.58 -5.80
N GLU A 16 4.88 -4.83 -6.25
CA GLU A 16 4.53 -5.22 -7.63
C GLU A 16 3.11 -4.76 -8.01
N ARG A 17 2.17 -4.87 -7.06
CA ARG A 17 0.80 -4.40 -7.26
C ARG A 17 0.71 -2.88 -7.38
N LEU A 18 1.41 -2.15 -6.51
CA LEU A 18 1.45 -0.68 -6.56
C LEU A 18 2.11 -0.17 -7.84
N GLN A 19 3.19 -0.81 -8.31
CA GLN A 19 3.80 -0.50 -9.61
C GLN A 19 2.79 -0.69 -10.74
N THR A 20 2.09 -1.83 -10.76
CA THR A 20 1.06 -2.08 -11.79
C THR A 20 -0.03 -0.98 -11.79
N TRP A 21 -0.47 -0.55 -10.60
CA TRP A 21 -1.44 0.54 -10.50
C TRP A 21 -0.88 1.84 -11.06
N ARG A 22 0.36 2.19 -10.70
CA ARG A 22 1.05 3.38 -11.22
C ARG A 22 1.16 3.35 -12.74
N ASP A 23 1.61 2.24 -13.31
CA ASP A 23 1.78 2.03 -14.76
C ASP A 23 0.46 2.14 -15.52
N THR A 24 -0.67 1.85 -14.85
CA THR A 24 -2.02 2.01 -15.41
C THR A 24 -2.67 3.37 -15.15
N GLY A 25 -1.92 4.32 -14.56
CA GLY A 25 -2.37 5.70 -14.35
C GLY A 25 -3.12 5.95 -13.03
N VAL A 26 -2.98 5.07 -12.03
CA VAL A 26 -3.51 5.34 -10.69
C VAL A 26 -2.50 6.19 -9.91
N ASP A 27 -2.83 7.45 -9.68
CA ASP A 27 -1.95 8.39 -8.96
C ASP A 27 -2.29 8.53 -7.47
N ILE A 28 -3.48 8.08 -7.04
CA ILE A 28 -3.95 8.23 -5.66
C ILE A 28 -4.43 6.89 -5.12
N VAL A 29 -3.83 6.46 -4.01
CA VAL A 29 -4.24 5.29 -3.23
C VAL A 29 -4.67 5.69 -1.83
N ARG A 30 -5.72 5.05 -1.32
CA ARG A 30 -6.13 5.17 0.08
C ARG A 30 -5.73 3.90 0.81
N LEU A 31 -5.02 4.06 1.92
CA LEU A 31 -4.58 2.96 2.76
C LEU A 31 -5.38 2.91 4.07
N TYR A 32 -5.65 1.69 4.52
CA TYR A 32 -6.22 1.39 5.83
C TYR A 32 -5.23 0.45 6.54
N PRO A 33 -4.25 0.98 7.30
CA PRO A 33 -3.20 0.17 7.90
C PRO A 33 -3.76 -0.86 8.87
N ALA A 34 -3.27 -2.10 8.74
CA ALA A 34 -3.56 -3.18 9.69
C ALA A 34 -2.78 -2.97 10.99
N GLY A 35 -3.36 -3.46 12.09
CA GLY A 35 -2.81 -3.37 13.45
C GLY A 35 -3.93 -3.29 14.48
N ASP A 36 -3.70 -3.87 15.66
CA ASP A 36 -4.64 -3.85 16.79
C ASP A 36 -4.37 -2.62 17.68
N THR A 37 -3.13 -2.14 17.70
CA THR A 37 -2.74 -0.92 18.41
C THR A 37 -2.47 0.25 17.48
N LEU A 38 -2.41 1.46 18.04
CA LEU A 38 -2.03 2.66 17.29
C LEU A 38 -0.61 2.54 16.72
N ASP A 39 0.34 2.07 17.54
CA ASP A 39 1.74 1.94 17.13
C ASP A 39 1.91 0.94 15.99
N GLU A 40 1.19 -0.18 16.02
CA GLU A 40 1.15 -1.14 14.91
C GLU A 40 0.60 -0.52 13.63
N LYS A 41 -0.49 0.25 13.71
CA LYS A 41 -1.06 0.94 12.54
C LYS A 41 -0.11 1.98 11.97
N ILE A 42 0.56 2.77 12.81
CA ILE A 42 1.55 3.78 12.37
C ILE A 42 2.75 3.08 11.73
N THR A 43 3.24 1.99 12.33
CA THR A 43 4.36 1.20 11.78
C THR A 43 3.99 0.62 10.41
N THR A 44 2.79 0.05 10.27
CA THR A 44 2.28 -0.46 8.99
C THR A 44 2.15 0.66 7.95
N LEU A 45 1.67 1.84 8.36
CA LEU A 45 1.58 3.00 7.47
C LEU A 45 2.96 3.46 6.97
N ALA A 46 3.94 3.55 7.86
CA ALA A 46 5.30 3.95 7.52
C ALA A 46 5.91 3.03 6.45
N ARG A 47 5.79 1.71 6.64
CA ARG A 47 6.24 0.71 5.65
C ARG A 47 5.54 0.89 4.30
N ALA A 48 4.23 1.15 4.29
CA ALA A 48 3.49 1.36 3.05
C ALA A 48 3.95 2.63 2.31
N VAL A 49 4.29 3.70 3.03
CA VAL A 49 4.88 4.92 2.45
C VAL A 49 6.27 4.65 1.88
N GLU A 50 7.12 3.90 2.59
CA GLU A 50 8.44 3.48 2.08
C GLU A 50 8.33 2.67 0.78
N ILE A 51 7.38 1.73 0.70
CA ILE A 51 7.12 0.98 -0.53
C ILE A 51 6.68 1.93 -1.65
N ALA A 52 5.79 2.88 -1.37
CA ALA A 52 5.31 3.85 -2.36
C ALA A 52 6.39 4.84 -2.83
N HIS A 53 7.42 5.11 -2.03
CA HIS A 53 8.59 5.88 -2.48
C HIS A 53 9.59 5.05 -3.29
N ALA A 54 9.50 3.73 -3.23
CA ALA A 54 10.42 2.81 -3.89
C ALA A 54 9.89 2.23 -5.21
N ILE A 55 8.72 2.67 -5.67
CA ILE A 55 8.19 2.36 -7.01
C ILE A 55 8.58 3.49 -7.97
N ASP A 56 8.85 3.14 -9.24
CA ASP A 56 9.31 4.05 -10.30
C ASP A 56 8.15 4.81 -10.96
#